data_AF-A0A3D1IX30-F1
#
_entry.id   AF-A0A3D1IX30-F1
#
_cell.length_a   1.000
_cell.length_b   1.000
_cell.length_c   1.000
_cell.angle_alpha   90.00
_cell.angle_beta   90.00
_cell.angle_gamma   90.00
#
_symmetry.space_group_name_H-M   'P 1'
#
loop_
_entity.id
_entity.type
_entity.pdbx_description
1 polymer ?
#
loop_
_entity_poly.entity_id
_entity_poly.type
_entity_poly.pdbx_seq_one_letter_code
_entity_poly.pdbx_strand_id
1 'polypeptide(L)'
;MQALKERHTSRDFRRDPLPPQVLSNLLWAACGINRPASGGRTAPSAHDTQEIGIYVVMADGAYLYDAKANALHLVRVGDLRAWTGLQSFAREAPVSLVYVADFA
;
A
#
# COMPACT_ATOMS: atom_id res chain seq x y z
N MET A 1 -13.92 13.82 11.01
CA MET A 1 -15.20 13.75 10.27
C MET A 1 -15.10 14.14 8.80
N GLN A 2 -14.23 15.07 8.38
CA GLN A 2 -14.13 15.50 6.98
C GLN A 2 -13.80 14.34 6.02
N ALA A 3 -12.70 13.62 6.26
CA ALA A 3 -12.28 12.50 5.41
C ALA A 3 -13.37 11.43 5.23
N LEU A 4 -14.14 11.13 6.29
CA LEU A 4 -15.24 10.16 6.22
C LEU A 4 -16.42 10.67 5.40
N LYS A 5 -16.72 11.97 5.46
CA LYS A 5 -17.78 12.59 4.66
C LYS A 5 -17.42 12.64 3.17
N GLU A 6 -16.15 12.90 2.86
CA GLU A 6 -15.66 13.00 1.47
C GLU A 6 -15.29 11.66 0.84
N ARG A 7 -15.16 10.60 1.63
CA ARG A 7 -14.73 9.28 1.17
C ARG A 7 -15.68 8.75 0.08
N HIS A 8 -15.11 8.53 -1.09
CA HIS A 8 -15.74 7.86 -2.22
C HIS A 8 -14.68 7.12 -3.05
N THR A 9 -15.12 6.27 -3.98
CA THR A 9 -14.22 5.56 -4.89
C THR A 9 -14.01 6.39 -6.16
N SER A 10 -12.76 6.68 -6.52
CA SER A 10 -12.40 7.23 -7.83
C SER A 10 -11.88 6.13 -8.75
N ARG A 11 -12.05 6.31 -10.06
CA ARG A 11 -11.49 5.48 -11.13
C ARG A 11 -10.76 6.31 -12.18
N ASP A 12 -10.57 7.60 -11.92
CA ASP A 12 -9.83 8.53 -12.76
C ASP A 12 -8.59 9.01 -11.98
N PHE A 13 -7.43 8.87 -12.61
CA PHE A 13 -6.14 9.07 -11.97
C PHE A 13 -5.18 9.79 -12.91
N ARG A 14 -4.45 10.75 -12.36
CA ARG A 14 -3.24 11.28 -13.00
C ARG A 14 -2.16 10.21 -12.98
N ARG A 15 -1.35 10.17 -14.05
CA ARG A 15 -0.24 9.21 -14.19
C ARG A 15 1.04 9.64 -13.46
N ASP A 16 1.08 10.86 -12.94
CA ASP A 16 2.23 11.40 -12.21
C ASP A 16 2.53 10.54 -10.96
N PRO A 17 3.79 10.16 -10.72
CA PRO A 17 4.18 9.47 -9.50
C PRO A 17 3.75 10.25 -8.25
N LEU A 18 3.36 9.54 -7.20
CA LEU A 18 3.08 10.18 -5.91
C LEU A 18 4.38 10.78 -5.34
N PRO A 19 4.32 11.96 -4.70
CA PRO A 19 5.43 12.45 -3.90
C PRO A 19 5.82 11.40 -2.84
N PRO A 20 7.13 11.17 -2.57
CA PRO A 20 7.56 10.13 -1.63
C PRO A 20 6.92 10.25 -0.24
N GLN A 21 6.72 11.47 0.26
CA GLN A 21 6.06 11.71 1.55
C GLN A 21 4.58 11.28 1.55
N VAL A 22 3.87 11.50 0.43
CA VAL A 22 2.46 11.08 0.30
C VAL A 22 2.37 9.57 0.30
N LEU A 23 3.27 8.88 -0.42
CA LEU A 23 3.34 7.42 -0.42
C LEU A 23 3.67 6.88 0.98
N SER A 24 4.67 7.46 1.67
CA SER A 24 5.02 7.03 3.03
C SER A 24 3.85 7.20 4.00
N ASN A 25 3.15 8.33 3.96
CA ASN A 25 1.97 8.57 4.80
C ASN A 25 0.85 7.56 4.50
N LEU A 26 0.62 7.23 3.22
CA LEU A 26 -0.38 6.25 2.79
C LEU A 26 -0.07 4.85 3.34
N LEU A 27 1.17 4.40 3.22
CA LEU A 27 1.60 3.08 3.69
C LEU A 27 1.60 2.99 5.22
N TRP A 28 2.05 4.05 5.90
CA TRP A 28 1.95 4.12 7.35
C TRP A 28 0.49 4.10 7.82
N ALA A 29 -0.40 4.83 7.15
CA ALA A 29 -1.82 4.77 7.47
C ALA A 29 -2.41 3.36 7.27
N ALA A 30 -2.00 2.67 6.19
CA ALA A 30 -2.51 1.35 5.84
C ALA A 30 -2.09 0.24 6.84
N CYS A 31 -0.81 0.15 7.20
CA CYS A 31 -0.33 -0.86 8.16
C CYS A 31 0.97 -0.48 8.91
N GLY A 32 1.23 0.81 9.12
CA GLY A 32 2.42 1.29 9.85
C GLY A 32 2.42 0.94 11.33
N ILE A 33 3.59 0.95 11.97
CA ILE A 33 3.71 0.82 13.43
C ILE A 33 3.31 2.14 14.09
N ASN A 34 2.30 2.10 14.97
CA ASN A 34 1.86 3.26 15.77
C ASN A 34 2.15 3.10 17.27
N ARG A 35 2.57 1.91 17.72
CA ARG A 35 3.02 1.62 19.09
C ARG A 35 4.41 0.99 19.03
N PRO A 36 5.49 1.79 18.95
CA PRO A 36 6.84 1.27 18.72
C PRO A 36 7.31 0.25 19.76
N ALA A 37 6.91 0.42 21.02
CA ALA A 37 7.29 -0.48 22.11
C ALA A 37 6.75 -1.92 21.95
N SER A 38 5.58 -2.08 21.34
CA SER A 38 4.95 -3.38 21.12
C SER A 38 4.95 -3.84 19.66
N GLY A 39 5.40 -2.99 18.73
CA GLY A 39 5.28 -3.24 17.29
C GLY A 39 3.85 -3.14 16.76
N GLY A 40 2.91 -2.62 17.55
CA GLY A 40 1.49 -2.57 17.19
C GLY A 40 1.23 -1.71 15.94
N ARG A 41 0.32 -2.19 15.08
CA ARG A 41 -0.02 -1.58 13.79
C ARG A 41 -1.18 -0.58 13.87
N THR A 42 -1.31 0.27 12.85
CA THR A 42 -2.47 1.13 12.61
C THR A 42 -3.74 0.33 12.34
N ALA A 43 -3.63 -0.78 11.60
CA ALA A 43 -4.71 -1.73 11.37
C ALA A 43 -4.67 -2.88 12.40
N PRO A 44 -5.80 -3.23 13.06
CA PRO A 44 -5.84 -4.40 13.93
C PRO A 44 -5.80 -5.71 13.13
N SER A 45 -5.35 -6.79 13.76
CA SER A 45 -5.38 -8.15 13.22
C SER A 45 -5.83 -9.14 14.30
N ALA A 46 -6.29 -10.33 13.89
CA ALA A 46 -6.73 -11.37 14.82
C ALA A 46 -5.56 -11.80 15.70
N HIS A 47 -5.70 -11.72 17.03
CA HIS A 47 -4.62 -12.07 17.97
C HIS A 47 -3.26 -11.36 17.70
N ASP A 48 -3.27 -10.21 17.02
CA ASP A 48 -2.06 -9.50 16.58
C ASP A 48 -1.14 -10.34 15.66
N THR A 49 -1.70 -11.21 14.82
CA THR A 49 -0.92 -12.03 13.86
C THR A 49 -0.24 -11.22 12.76
N GLN A 50 -0.77 -10.03 12.43
CA GLN A 50 -0.19 -9.11 11.44
C GLN A 50 0.07 -9.77 10.08
N GLU A 51 -0.83 -10.67 9.68
CA GLU A 51 -0.74 -11.55 8.51
C GLU A 51 -0.79 -10.81 7.16
N ILE A 52 -1.25 -9.55 7.16
CA ILE A 52 -1.42 -8.78 5.94
C ILE A 52 -0.13 -8.04 5.57
N GLY A 53 0.55 -8.52 4.53
CA GLY A 53 1.59 -7.81 3.82
C GLY A 53 1.02 -6.85 2.78
N ILE A 54 1.66 -5.69 2.59
CA ILE A 54 1.30 -4.75 1.52
C ILE A 54 2.40 -4.72 0.46
N TYR A 55 2.06 -5.16 -0.75
CA TYR A 55 2.87 -4.94 -1.93
C TYR A 55 2.49 -3.63 -2.61
N VAL A 56 3.50 -2.86 -2.99
CA VAL A 56 3.37 -1.56 -3.64
C VAL A 56 3.84 -1.71 -5.08
N VAL A 57 2.91 -1.60 -6.02
CA VAL A 57 3.19 -1.77 -7.45
C VAL A 57 3.19 -0.41 -8.13
N MET A 58 4.34 -0.01 -8.65
CA MET A 58 4.59 1.26 -9.35
C MET A 58 5.09 0.98 -10.78
N ALA A 59 5.37 2.04 -11.54
CA ALA A 59 5.82 1.92 -12.92
C ALA A 59 7.19 1.25 -13.08
N ASP A 60 8.03 1.31 -12.05
CA ASP A 60 9.41 0.84 -12.02
C ASP A 60 9.57 -0.55 -11.37
N GLY A 61 8.63 -0.95 -10.53
CA GLY A 61 8.67 -2.25 -9.88
C GLY A 61 7.53 -2.53 -8.91
N ALA A 62 7.54 -3.76 -8.40
CA ALA A 62 6.77 -4.19 -7.25
C ALA A 62 7.69 -4.30 -6.03
N TYR A 63 7.20 -3.77 -4.91
CA TYR A 63 7.93 -3.66 -3.65
C TYR A 63 7.11 -4.26 -2.52
N LEU A 64 7.76 -4.82 -1.51
CA LEU A 64 7.14 -5.18 -0.23
C LEU A 64 7.37 -4.06 0.77
N TYR A 65 6.31 -3.59 1.43
CA TYR A 65 6.42 -2.59 2.48
C TYR A 65 6.85 -3.23 3.81
N ASP A 66 8.01 -2.83 4.29
CA ASP A 66 8.51 -3.13 5.64
C ASP A 66 8.11 -2.00 6.57
N ALA A 67 7.04 -2.22 7.32
CA ALA A 67 6.52 -1.24 8.26
C ALA A 67 7.38 -1.05 9.52
N LYS A 68 8.36 -1.93 9.80
CA LYS A 68 9.33 -1.73 10.91
C LYS A 68 10.43 -0.75 10.49
N ALA A 69 10.96 -0.93 9.28
CA ALA A 69 11.94 -0.01 8.71
C ALA A 69 11.31 1.25 8.08
N ASN A 70 9.98 1.24 7.88
CA ASN A 70 9.26 2.20 7.05
C ASN A 70 9.91 2.35 5.66
N ALA A 71 10.14 1.21 5.01
CA ALA A 71 10.90 1.12 3.77
C ALA A 71 10.23 0.19 2.76
N LEU A 72 10.61 0.34 1.49
CA LEU A 72 10.17 -0.51 0.39
C LEU A 72 11.31 -1.42 -0.04
N HIS A 73 11.10 -2.73 0.03
CA HIS A 73 12.05 -3.72 -0.47
C HIS A 73 11.64 -4.15 -1.87
N LEU A 74 12.52 -4.00 -2.84
CA LEU A 74 12.24 -4.40 -4.23
C LEU A 74 12.04 -5.91 -4.31
N VAL A 75 10.91 -6.33 -4.88
CA VAL A 75 10.57 -7.73 -5.11
C VAL A 75 10.78 -8.08 -6.58
N ARG A 76 10.36 -7.19 -7.48
CA ARG A 76 10.48 -7.41 -8.93
C ARG A 76 10.54 -6.09 -9.68
N VAL A 77 11.47 -5.99 -10.62
CA VAL A 77 11.58 -4.85 -11.55
C VAL A 77 10.52 -4.96 -12.65
N GLY A 78 9.97 -3.81 -13.07
CA GLY A 78 9.07 -3.66 -14.21
C GLY A 78 7.66 -3.20 -13.83
N ASP A 79 6.95 -2.64 -14.80
CA ASP A 79 5.58 -2.15 -14.63
C ASP A 79 4.59 -3.32 -14.57
N LEU A 80 4.15 -3.65 -13.35
CA LEU A 80 3.18 -4.72 -13.11
C LEU A 80 1.77 -4.19 -12.84
N ARG A 81 1.51 -2.88 -12.98
CA ARG A 81 0.22 -2.28 -12.63
C ARG A 81 -0.95 -2.82 -13.47
N ALA A 82 -0.69 -3.25 -14.69
CA ALA A 82 -1.72 -3.89 -15.53
C ALA A 82 -2.23 -5.23 -14.96
N TRP A 83 -1.51 -5.84 -14.02
CA TRP A 83 -1.85 -7.12 -13.40
C TRP A 83 -2.59 -6.96 -12.07
N THR A 84 -2.73 -5.74 -11.55
CA THR A 84 -3.34 -5.49 -10.23
C THR A 84 -4.86 -5.29 -10.29
N GLY A 85 -5.46 -5.30 -11.49
CA GLY A 85 -6.90 -5.22 -11.67
C GLY A 85 -7.35 -5.54 -13.09
N LEU A 86 -8.63 -5.90 -13.25
CA LEU A 86 -9.23 -6.23 -14.54
C LEU A 86 -9.61 -5.00 -15.38
N GLN A 87 -9.69 -3.82 -14.74
CA GLN A 87 -10.15 -2.60 -15.37
C GLN A 87 -8.96 -1.78 -15.89
N SER A 88 -9.13 -1.13 -17.05
CA SER A 88 -8.05 -0.41 -17.74
C SER A 88 -7.38 0.68 -16.90
N PHE A 89 -8.12 1.33 -15.99
CA PHE A 89 -7.56 2.38 -15.11
C PHE A 89 -6.48 1.85 -14.16
N ALA A 90 -6.42 0.54 -13.88
CA ALA A 90 -5.41 -0.03 -12.99
C ALA A 90 -3.98 0.23 -13.49
N ARG A 91 -3.79 0.19 -14.81
CA ARG A 91 -2.54 0.54 -15.48
C ARG A 91 -2.22 2.05 -15.41
N GLU A 92 -3.24 2.89 -15.28
CA GLU A 92 -3.09 4.35 -15.31
C GLU A 92 -2.79 4.95 -13.94
N ALA A 93 -3.30 4.34 -12.87
CA ALA A 93 -3.00 4.75 -11.51
C ALA A 93 -1.48 4.73 -11.25
N PRO A 94 -0.92 5.71 -10.52
CA PRO A 94 0.52 5.80 -10.31
C PRO A 94 1.04 4.72 -9.35
N VAL A 95 0.17 4.18 -8.50
CA VAL A 95 0.46 3.11 -7.54
C VAL A 95 -0.75 2.20 -7.36
N SER A 96 -0.52 0.91 -7.20
CA SER A 96 -1.50 -0.06 -6.70
C SER A 96 -1.01 -0.69 -5.40
N LEU A 97 -1.86 -0.72 -4.37
CA LEU A 97 -1.59 -1.45 -3.13
C LEU A 97 -2.26 -2.82 -3.20
N VAL A 98 -1.48 -3.89 -3.09
CA VAL A 98 -1.95 -5.27 -3.10
C VAL A 98 -1.77 -5.84 -1.69
N TYR A 99 -2.90 -6.13 -1.03
CA TYR A 99 -2.94 -6.69 0.31
C TYR A 99 -2.91 -8.21 0.20
N VAL A 100 -1.90 -8.84 0.79
CA VAL A 100 -1.65 -10.28 0.71
C VAL A 100 -1.69 -10.85 2.13
N ALA A 101 -2.58 -11.81 2.36
CA ALA A 101 -2.61 -12.56 3.62
C ALA A 101 -1.61 -13.71 3.56
N ASP A 102 -0.74 -13.78 4.56
CA ASP A 102 0.08 -14.96 4.82
C ASP A 102 -0.69 -15.96 5.69
N PHE A 103 -0.84 -17.18 5.19
CA PHE A 103 -1.57 -18.27 5.85
C PHE A 103 -0.65 -19.38 6.39
N ALA A 104 0.67 -19.19 6.29
CA ALA A 104 1.66 -20.14 6.77
C ALA A 104 1.68 -20.29 8.30
#